data_AF-A0A392TT80-F1
#
_entry.id   AF-A0A392TT80-F1
#
_cell.length_a   1.000
_cell.length_b   1.000
_cell.length_c   1.000
_cell.angle_alpha   90.00
_cell.angle_beta   90.00
_cell.angle_gamma   90.00
#
_symmetry.space_group_name_H-M   'P 1'
#
loop_
_entity.id
_entity.type
_entity.pdbx_description
1 polymer ?
#
loop_
_entity_poly.entity_id
_entity_poly.type
_entity_poly.pdbx_seq_one_letter_code
_entity_poly.pdbx_strand_id
1 'polypeptide(L)' 'MKKQISEFVYACLTCQKSKIEHQKPSGLLQPLFVPEWKWDSVDMDFVGGLPKTAKGNEVIWVIVDRLTKSAHFIAIKT' A
#
# COMPACT_ATOMS: atom_id res chain seq x y z
N MET A 1 -3.05 4.43 43.79
CA MET A 1 -1.85 4.74 42.98
C MET A 1 -2.10 4.65 41.46
N LYS A 2 -2.34 3.48 40.84
CA LYS A 2 -2.49 3.35 39.37
C LYS A 2 -3.55 4.29 38.75
N LYS A 3 -4.72 4.39 39.38
CA LYS A 3 -5.82 5.27 38.94
C LYS A 3 -5.45 6.76 38.91
N GLN A 4 -4.74 7.24 39.95
CA GLN A 4 -4.31 8.63 40.04
C GLN A 4 -3.25 8.96 38.98
N ILE A 5 -2.37 8.01 38.68
CA ILE A 5 -1.38 8.16 37.62
C ILE A 5 -2.08 8.23 36.25
N SER A 6 -3.07 7.36 35.99
CA SER A 6 -3.81 7.42 34.73
C SER A 6 -4.59 8.73 34.57
N GLU A 7 -5.20 9.25 35.64
CA GLU A 7 -5.91 10.53 35.64
C GLU A 7 -4.94 11.71 35.37
N PHE A 8 -3.76 11.69 35.99
CA PHE A 8 -2.73 12.70 35.73
C PHE A 8 -2.22 12.67 34.29
N VAL A 9 -1.90 11.48 33.76
CA VAL A 9 -1.43 11.32 32.38
C VAL A 9 -2.50 11.71 31.36
N TYR A 10 -3.77 11.43 31.66
CA TYR A 10 -4.91 11.85 30.84
C TYR A 10 -5.03 13.38 30.77
N ALA A 11 -4.87 14.09 31.89
CA ALA A 11 -4.94 15.55 31.94
C ALA A 11 -3.70 16.27 31.39
N CYS A 12 -2.56 15.60 31.27
CA CYS A 12 -1.30 16.22 30.84
C CYS A 12 -1.25 16.48 29.32
N LEU A 13 -1.37 17.74 28.91
CA LEU A 13 -1.32 18.15 27.50
C LEU A 13 -0.06 17.69 26.74
N THR A 14 1.11 17.70 27.39
CA THR A 14 2.36 17.23 26.78
C THR A 14 2.33 15.74 26.50
N CYS A 15 1.80 14.94 27.44
CA CYS A 15 1.62 13.50 27.26
C CYS A 15 0.62 13.22 26.13
N GLN A 16 -0.51 13.91 26.13
CA GLN A 16 -1.52 13.74 25.08
C GLN A 16 -0.96 14.09 23.69
N LYS A 17 -0.18 15.16 23.54
CA LYS A 17 0.40 15.53 22.23
C LYS A 17 1.53 14.61 21.75
N SER A 18 2.37 14.12 22.65
CA SER A 18 3.55 13.32 22.31
C SER A 18 3.28 11.82 22.19
N LYS A 19 2.20 11.33 22.82
CA LYS A 19 1.81 9.91 22.89
C LYS A 19 0.37 9.71 22.42
N ILE A 20 -0.01 10.39 21.34
CA ILE A 20 -1.30 10.13 20.69
C ILE A 20 -1.37 8.68 20.18
N GLU A 21 -2.53 8.08 20.36
CA GLU A 21 -2.84 6.79 19.75
C GLU A 21 -3.04 6.99 18.24
N HIS A 22 -2.08 6.51 17.45
CA HIS A 22 -2.18 6.50 15.98
C HIS A 22 -2.85 5.25 15.43
N GLN A 23 -3.12 4.28 16.30
CA GLN A 23 -3.72 3.02 15.88
C GLN A 23 -5.21 3.23 15.67
N LYS A 24 -5.64 3.22 14.41
CA LYS A 24 -7.06 3.06 14.11
C LYS A 24 -7.51 1.68 14.60
N PRO A 25 -8.75 1.55 15.11
CA PRO A 25 -9.33 0.24 15.39
C PRO A 25 -9.17 -0.66 14.17
N SER A 26 -8.70 -1.87 14.38
CA SER A 26 -8.59 -2.86 13.30
C SER A 26 -9.97 -3.10 12.70
N GLY A 27 -10.09 -2.91 11.40
CA GLY A 27 -11.31 -3.17 10.63
C GLY A 27 -11.15 -4.38 9.73
N LEU A 28 -12.26 -4.85 9.16
CA LEU A 28 -12.22 -5.84 8.09
C LEU A 28 -11.63 -5.21 6.83
N LEU A 29 -10.77 -5.95 6.12
CA LEU A 29 -10.36 -5.57 4.77
C LEU A 29 -11.60 -5.58 3.87
N GLN A 30 -11.73 -4.58 3.00
CA GLN A 30 -12.75 -4.56 1.95
C GLN A 30 -12.15 -5.17 0.69
N PRO A 31 -12.43 -6.45 0.37
CA PRO A 31 -11.91 -7.06 -0.84
C PRO A 31 -12.54 -6.40 -2.07
N LEU A 32 -11.74 -6.28 -3.12
CA LEU A 32 -12.25 -5.88 -4.43
C LEU A 32 -13.12 -7.00 -5.01
N PHE A 33 -14.07 -6.63 -5.87
CA PHE A 33 -14.84 -7.58 -6.67
C PHE A 33 -13.89 -8.49 -7.48
N VAL A 34 -14.29 -9.77 -7.59
CA VAL A 34 -13.61 -10.77 -8.41
C VAL A 34 -14.18 -10.69 -9.83
N PRO A 35 -13.36 -10.41 -10.86
CA PRO A 35 -13.85 -10.29 -12.23
C PRO A 35 -14.46 -11.59 -12.75
N GLU A 36 -15.46 -11.52 -13.63
CA GLU A 36 -16.16 -12.69 -14.17
C GLU A 36 -15.43 -13.30 -15.37
N TRP A 37 -14.72 -12.47 -16.14
CA TRP A 37 -13.99 -12.90 -17.32
C TRP A 37 -12.54 -12.41 -17.33
N LYS A 38 -11.72 -13.06 -18.16
CA LYS A 38 -10.34 -12.64 -18.39
C LYS A 38 -10.34 -11.23 -19.00
N TRP A 39 -9.43 -10.39 -18.52
CA TRP A 39 -9.25 -9.00 -18.96
C TRP A 39 -10.35 -8.01 -18.55
N ASP A 40 -11.35 -8.42 -17.76
CA ASP A 40 -12.37 -7.50 -17.22
C ASP A 40 -11.78 -6.50 -16.21
N SER A 41 -10.71 -6.91 -15.51
CA SER A 41 -10.02 -6.05 -14.56
C SER A 41 -8.54 -6.35 -14.57
N VAL A 42 -7.73 -5.32 -14.80
CA VAL A 42 -6.28 -5.39 -14.79
C VAL A 42 -5.72 -4.54 -13.66
N ASP A 43 -4.60 -5.00 -13.10
CA ASP A 43 -3.75 -4.23 -12.21
C ASP A 43 -2.53 -3.74 -13.00
N MET A 44 -2.04 -2.54 -12.69
CA MET A 44 -0.98 -1.88 -13.44
C MET A 44 0.03 -1.27 -12.48
N ASP A 45 1.32 -1.55 -12.71
CA ASP A 45 2.40 -1.03 -11.88
C ASP A 45 3.65 -0.74 -12.71
N PHE A 46 4.55 0.06 -12.15
CA PHE A 46 5.86 0.39 -12.74
C PHE A 46 6.98 -0.01 -11.79
N VAL A 47 7.81 -0.94 -12.23
CA VAL A 47 9.04 -1.29 -11.53
C VAL A 47 10.17 -0.43 -12.09
N GLY A 48 10.46 0.66 -11.40
CA GLY A 48 11.56 1.59 -11.73
C GLY A 48 12.84 1.35 -10.93
N GLY A 49 13.85 2.20 -11.17
CA GLY A 49 15.15 2.10 -10.50
C GLY A 49 16.02 0.94 -11.00
N LEU A 50 15.74 0.42 -12.20
CA LEU A 50 16.50 -0.66 -12.80
C LEU A 50 17.73 -0.12 -13.55
N PRO A 51 18.80 -0.93 -13.69
CA PRO A 51 19.92 -0.57 -14.55
C PRO A 51 19.46 -0.28 -15.98
N LYS A 52 19.98 0.81 -16.55
CA LYS A 52 19.71 1.18 -17.94
C LYS A 52 20.25 0.11 -18.90
N THR A 53 19.37 -0.41 -19.73
CA THR A 53 19.77 -1.27 -20.86
C THR A 53 20.47 -0.46 -21.95
N ALA A 54 21.17 -1.13 -22.88
CA ALA A 54 21.79 -0.45 -24.04
C ALA A 54 20.76 0.30 -24.92
N LYS A 55 19.49 -0.12 -24.89
CA LYS A 55 18.40 0.57 -25.59
C LYS A 55 17.85 1.76 -24.79
N GLY A 56 18.27 1.97 -23.55
CA GLY A 56 17.82 3.05 -22.67
C GLY A 56 16.58 2.72 -21.83
N ASN A 57 16.10 1.47 -21.83
CA ASN A 57 14.99 1.08 -20.96
C ASN A 57 15.47 0.97 -19.51
N GLU A 58 14.69 1.49 -18.56
CA GLU A 58 15.02 1.54 -17.12
C GLU A 58 13.81 1.26 -16.20
N VAL A 59 12.64 1.03 -16.79
CA VAL A 59 11.40 0.72 -16.09
C VAL A 59 10.73 -0.48 -16.76
N ILE A 60 10.12 -1.35 -15.95
CA ILE A 60 9.20 -2.39 -16.43
C ILE A 60 7.78 -1.93 -16.11
N TRP A 61 6.95 -1.78 -17.15
CA TRP A 61 5.52 -1.64 -17.01
C TRP A 61 4.88 -3.03 -16.87
N VAL A 62 4.25 -3.26 -15.73
CA VAL A 62 3.62 -4.52 -15.37
C VAL A 62 2.11 -4.38 -15.55
N ILE A 63 1.50 -5.28 -16.30
CA ILE A 63 0.05 -5.37 -16.47
C ILE A 63 -0.37 -6.78 -16.07
N VAL A 64 -1.24 -6.91 -15.07
CA VAL A 64 -1.68 -8.20 -14.54
C VAL A 64 -3.19 -8.34 -14.66
N ASP A 65 -3.65 -9.38 -15.34
CA ASP A 65 -5.07 -9.76 -15.30
C ASP A 65 -5.44 -10.24 -13.88
N ARG A 66 -6.39 -9.55 -13.23
CA ARG A 66 -6.69 -9.79 -11.82
C ARG A 66 -7.31 -11.17 -11.57
N LEU A 67 -8.00 -11.74 -12.55
CA LEU A 67 -8.66 -13.04 -12.47
C LEU A 67 -7.66 -14.20 -12.64
N THR A 68 -6.96 -14.26 -13.78
CA THR A 68 -6.06 -15.37 -14.13
C THR A 68 -4.64 -15.23 -13.59
N LYS A 69 -4.26 -14.04 -13.12
CA LYS A 69 -2.89 -13.66 -12.75
C LYS A 69 -1.88 -13.74 -13.89
N SER A 70 -2.34 -13.78 -15.13
CA SER A 70 -1.48 -13.64 -16.31
C SER A 70 -0.88 -12.23 -16.32
N ALA A 71 0.43 -12.13 -16.51
CA ALA A 71 1.16 -10.87 -16.47
C ALA A 71 1.85 -10.57 -17.81
N HIS A 72 1.79 -9.31 -18.23
CA HIS A 72 2.58 -8.76 -19.32
C HIS A 72 3.61 -7.77 -18.77
N PHE A 73 4.85 -7.95 -19.20
CA PHE A 73 5.98 -7.10 -18.82
C PHE A 73 6.49 -6.35 -20.05
N ILE A 74 6.43 -5.04 -20.01
CA ILE A 74 6.82 -4.17 -21.13
C ILE A 74 7.98 -3.29 -20.66
N ALA A 75 9.13 -3.41 -21.31
CA ALA A 75 10.27 -2.56 -21.01
C ALA A 75 10.04 -1.17 -21.62
N ILE A 76 10.09 -0.12 -20.80
CA ILE A 76 9.88 1.26 -21.23
C ILE A 76 11.08 2.15 -20.90
N LYS A 77 11.17 3.25 -21.63
CA LYS A 77 12.09 4.36 -21.37
C LYS A 77 11.28 5.48 -20.75
N THR A 78 11.77 6.02 -19.66
CA THR A 78 11.26 7.25 -19.05
C THR A 78 12.02 8.47 -19.55
#